data_AF-A0A5S4UAM9-F1
#
_entry.id   AF-A0A5S4UAM9-F1
#
_cell.length_a   1.000
_cell.length_b   1.000
_cell.length_c   1.000
_cell.angle_alpha   90.00
_cell.angle_beta   90.00
_cell.angle_gamma   90.00
#
_symmetry.space_group_name_H-M   'P 1'
#
loop_
_entity.id
_entity.type
_entity.pdbx_description
1 polymer ?
#
loop_
_entity_poly.entity_id
_entity_poly.type
_entity_poly.pdbx_seq_one_letter_code
_entity_poly.pdbx_strand_id
1 'polypeptide(L)'
;MRIDHDYLKGLLEAFENADGPQTNIQELAEKGFSYGTAAFLFHMRLLDDKGLICQSDGRAGFGVVESADGFVSWSVLPLRLTAAGHDFIDALRNREVWATLKASFKDASMGTLMTVSKELFNRALNKQLNKYFD
;
A
#
# COMPACT_ATOMS: atom_id res chain seq x y z
N MET A 1 -2.77 -1.25 -16.24
CA MET A 1 -2.40 0.10 -15.76
C MET A 1 -0.97 0.06 -15.24
N ARG A 2 -0.29 1.20 -15.07
CA ARG A 2 1.03 1.30 -14.41
C ARG A 2 0.83 1.65 -12.93
N ILE A 3 1.80 1.32 -12.10
CA ILE A 3 1.80 1.71 -10.69
C ILE A 3 1.95 3.23 -10.63
N ASP A 4 0.97 3.88 -10.00
CA ASP A 4 1.07 5.28 -9.62
C ASP A 4 1.62 5.32 -8.20
N HIS A 5 2.84 5.81 -8.05
CA HIS A 5 3.52 5.85 -6.76
C HIS A 5 2.79 6.74 -5.76
N ASP A 6 2.40 7.95 -6.17
CA ASP A 6 1.75 8.90 -5.28
C ASP A 6 0.36 8.37 -4.87
N TYR A 7 -0.37 7.72 -5.79
CA TYR A 7 -1.63 7.04 -5.47
C TYR A 7 -1.43 5.85 -4.52
N LEU A 8 -0.45 4.98 -4.78
CA LEU A 8 -0.13 3.81 -3.96
C LEU A 8 0.22 4.22 -2.52
N LYS A 9 1.09 5.22 -2.38
CA LYS A 9 1.49 5.74 -1.07
C LYS A 9 0.31 6.38 -0.35
N GLY A 10 -0.45 7.23 -1.04
CA GLY A 10 -1.63 7.87 -0.45
C GLY A 10 -2.68 6.86 0.00
N LEU A 11 -2.88 5.78 -0.75
CA LEU A 11 -3.80 4.70 -0.37
C LEU A 11 -3.32 4.01 0.92
N LEU A 12 -2.05 3.64 1.02
CA LEU A 12 -1.46 3.07 2.23
C LEU A 12 -1.58 4.02 3.44
N GLU A 13 -1.35 5.33 3.24
CA GLU A 13 -1.56 6.35 4.28
C GLU A 13 -3.03 6.46 4.68
N ALA A 14 -3.98 6.29 3.75
CA ALA A 14 -5.41 6.30 4.04
C ALA A 14 -5.83 5.12 4.93
N PHE A 15 -5.24 3.94 4.71
CA PHE A 15 -5.42 2.78 5.58
C PHE A 15 -4.87 3.03 6.99
N GLU A 16 -3.65 3.57 7.09
CA GLU A 16 -2.98 3.77 8.38
C GLU A 16 -3.63 4.87 9.22
N ASN A 17 -4.11 5.94 8.58
CA ASN A 17 -4.81 7.05 9.24
C ASN A 17 -6.32 6.78 9.41
N ALA A 18 -6.74 5.52 9.50
CA ALA A 18 -8.11 5.18 9.87
C ALA A 18 -8.36 5.54 11.35
N ASP A 19 -9.60 5.92 11.69
CA ASP A 19 -9.95 6.29 13.07
C ASP A 19 -9.91 5.08 14.02
N GLY A 20 -9.98 3.87 13.47
CA GLY A 20 -9.91 2.62 14.19
C GLY A 20 -8.80 1.69 13.69
N PRO A 21 -8.75 0.44 14.20
CA PRO A 21 -7.72 -0.54 13.80
C PRO A 21 -7.90 -1.08 12.36
N GLN A 22 -8.96 -0.65 11.68
CA GLN A 22 -9.37 -1.09 10.35
C GLN A 22 -10.13 0.03 9.66
N THR A 23 -10.21 -0.05 8.34
CA THR A 23 -11.03 0.81 7.49
C THR A 23 -11.92 -0.02 6.57
N ASN A 24 -12.58 0.60 5.62
CA ASN A 24 -13.33 -0.06 4.56
C ASN A 24 -13.35 0.81 3.30
N ILE A 25 -13.93 0.29 2.21
CA ILE A 25 -13.97 0.98 0.92
C ILE A 25 -14.74 2.31 0.93
N GLN A 26 -15.71 2.49 1.84
CA GLN A 26 -16.49 3.74 1.93
C GLN A 26 -15.65 4.84 2.59
N GLU A 27 -15.01 4.52 3.72
CA GLU A 27 -14.08 5.43 4.40
C GLU A 27 -12.88 5.80 3.51
N LEU A 28 -12.35 4.85 2.74
CA LEU A 28 -11.31 5.12 1.75
C LEU A 28 -11.82 6.05 0.63
N ALA A 29 -13.06 5.89 0.19
CA ALA A 29 -13.68 6.76 -0.80
C ALA A 29 -13.87 8.20 -0.27
N GLU A 30 -14.24 8.37 1.00
CA GLU A 30 -14.31 9.67 1.67
C GLU A 30 -12.95 10.38 1.72
N LYS A 31 -11.85 9.61 1.74
CA LYS A 31 -10.46 10.10 1.63
C LYS A 31 -9.98 10.31 0.19
N GLY A 32 -10.86 10.18 -0.81
CA GLY A 32 -10.56 10.38 -2.22
C GLY A 32 -10.17 9.11 -3.00
N PHE A 33 -10.20 7.94 -2.37
CA PHE A 33 -9.86 6.66 -3.00
C PHE A 33 -11.13 5.88 -3.37
N SER A 34 -11.79 6.31 -4.45
CA SER A 34 -13.07 5.73 -4.87
C SER A 34 -12.95 4.33 -5.46
N TYR A 35 -13.68 3.38 -4.87
CA TYR A 35 -13.81 1.99 -5.35
C TYR A 35 -14.54 1.85 -6.70
N GLY A 36 -15.15 2.92 -7.20
CA GLY A 36 -15.71 2.98 -8.56
C GLY A 36 -14.67 3.17 -9.66
N THR A 37 -13.38 3.34 -9.31
CA THR A 37 -12.32 3.62 -10.28
C THR A 37 -11.47 2.39 -10.58
N ALA A 38 -11.04 2.25 -11.84
CA ALA A 38 -10.08 1.21 -12.23
C ALA A 38 -8.73 1.38 -11.51
N ALA A 39 -8.34 2.61 -11.17
CA ALA A 39 -7.13 2.91 -10.41
C ALA A 39 -7.18 2.30 -9.00
N PHE A 40 -8.30 2.44 -8.29
CA PHE A 40 -8.48 1.83 -6.96
C PHE A 40 -8.38 0.32 -7.03
N LEU A 41 -9.17 -0.32 -7.90
CA LEU A 41 -9.16 -1.77 -8.07
C LEU A 41 -7.76 -2.29 -8.40
N PHE A 42 -7.07 -1.63 -9.33
CA PHE A 42 -5.72 -2.01 -9.72
C PHE A 42 -4.72 -1.96 -8.55
N HIS A 43 -4.71 -0.88 -7.77
CA HIS A 43 -3.78 -0.77 -6.63
C HIS A 43 -4.17 -1.69 -5.47
N MET A 44 -5.46 -1.84 -5.17
CA MET A 44 -5.93 -2.77 -4.14
C MET A 44 -5.51 -4.22 -4.43
N ARG A 45 -5.60 -4.67 -5.70
CA ARG A 45 -5.07 -5.98 -6.11
C ARG A 45 -3.58 -6.12 -5.85
N LEU A 46 -2.79 -5.11 -6.19
CA LEU A 46 -1.34 -5.14 -5.94
C LEU A 46 -1.02 -5.21 -4.44
N LEU A 47 -1.78 -4.52 -3.60
CA LEU A 47 -1.62 -4.57 -2.15
C LEU A 47 -1.98 -5.96 -1.60
N ASP A 48 -3.09 -6.55 -2.07
CA ASP A 48 -3.55 -7.90 -1.67
C ASP A 48 -2.58 -8.99 -2.15
N ASP A 49 -2.17 -8.96 -3.43
CA ASP A 49 -1.20 -9.89 -4.03
C ASP A 49 0.15 -9.90 -3.30
N LYS A 50 0.50 -8.78 -2.65
CA LYS A 50 1.73 -8.63 -1.86
C LYS A 50 1.50 -8.77 -0.36
N GLY A 51 0.28 -9.07 0.06
CA GLY A 51 -0.07 -9.24 1.47
C GLY A 51 0.21 -7.99 2.30
N LEU A 52 0.09 -6.80 1.72
CA LEU A 52 0.25 -5.52 2.41
C LEU A 52 -1.04 -5.08 3.10
N ILE A 53 -2.17 -5.58 2.62
CA ILE A 53 -3.49 -5.45 3.24
C ILE A 53 -4.09 -6.83 3.47
N CYS A 54 -5.09 -6.91 4.35
CA CYS A 54 -5.93 -8.08 4.51
C CYS A 54 -7.30 -7.70 5.09
N GLN A 55 -8.25 -8.64 5.05
CA GLN A 55 -9.44 -8.53 5.88
C GLN A 55 -9.06 -8.68 7.35
N SER A 56 -9.75 -7.94 8.22
CA SER A 56 -9.47 -7.96 9.65
C SER A 56 -9.65 -9.34 10.29
N ASP A 57 -10.52 -10.18 9.74
CA ASP A 57 -10.78 -11.56 10.19
C ASP A 57 -9.82 -12.61 9.57
N GLY A 58 -8.88 -12.18 8.73
CA GLY A 58 -7.87 -13.04 8.10
C GLY A 58 -8.36 -13.83 6.88
N ARG A 59 -9.60 -13.63 6.42
CA ARG A 59 -10.07 -14.21 5.15
C ARG A 59 -9.38 -13.56 3.95
N ALA A 60 -9.31 -14.31 2.86
CA ALA A 60 -8.65 -13.89 1.63
C ALA A 60 -9.45 -12.84 0.84
N GLY A 61 -8.73 -12.02 0.07
CA GLY A 61 -9.28 -10.96 -0.78
C GLY A 61 -9.71 -9.74 0.01
N PHE A 62 -10.30 -8.76 -0.67
CA PHE A 62 -10.61 -7.44 -0.08
C PHE A 62 -12.02 -6.94 -0.43
N GLY A 63 -12.94 -7.87 -0.72
CA GLY A 63 -14.35 -7.56 -0.91
C GLY A 63 -14.77 -7.26 -2.35
N VAL A 64 -13.88 -7.41 -3.34
CA VAL A 64 -14.26 -7.31 -4.76
C VAL A 64 -14.67 -8.67 -5.32
N VAL A 65 -15.74 -8.69 -6.13
CA VAL A 65 -16.16 -9.85 -6.92
C VAL A 65 -16.44 -9.41 -8.35
N GLU A 66 -15.83 -10.11 -9.31
CA GLU A 66 -16.09 -9.94 -10.74
C GLU A 66 -17.03 -11.03 -11.24
N SER A 67 -18.17 -10.60 -11.75
CA SER A 67 -19.14 -11.46 -12.42
C SER A 67 -18.65 -11.82 -13.84
N ALA A 68 -19.15 -12.92 -14.39
CA ALA A 68 -18.75 -13.40 -15.72
C ALA A 68 -19.12 -12.44 -16.86
N ASP A 69 -20.09 -11.55 -16.64
CA ASP A 69 -20.49 -10.46 -17.53
C ASP A 69 -19.58 -9.22 -17.42
N GLY A 70 -18.54 -9.28 -16.59
CA GLY A 70 -17.61 -8.18 -16.35
C GLY A 70 -18.11 -7.15 -15.34
N PHE A 71 -19.24 -7.38 -14.67
CA PHE A 71 -19.70 -6.49 -13.61
C PHE A 71 -18.85 -6.66 -12.35
N VAL A 72 -18.41 -5.53 -11.77
CA VAL A 72 -17.65 -5.50 -10.53
C VAL A 72 -18.57 -5.13 -9.38
N SER A 73 -18.69 -6.01 -8.40
CA SER A 73 -19.43 -5.77 -7.16
C SER A 73 -18.47 -5.67 -5.98
N TRP A 74 -18.84 -4.84 -5.01
CA TRP A 74 -18.02 -4.56 -3.83
C TRP A 74 -18.81 -4.82 -2.55
N SER A 75 -18.19 -5.55 -1.64
CA SER A 75 -18.65 -5.70 -0.25
C SER A 75 -17.92 -4.71 0.64
N VAL A 76 -18.65 -4.09 1.57
CA VAL A 76 -18.05 -3.25 2.61
C VAL A 76 -17.52 -4.18 3.70
N LEU A 77 -16.22 -4.47 3.64
CA LEU A 77 -15.53 -5.34 4.59
C LEU A 77 -14.55 -4.53 5.45
N PRO A 78 -14.30 -4.94 6.70
CA PRO A 78 -13.22 -4.39 7.49
C PRO A 78 -11.88 -4.85 6.94
N LEU A 79 -11.03 -3.89 6.55
CA LEU A 79 -9.70 -4.09 5.98
C LEU A 79 -8.66 -3.38 6.82
N ARG A 80 -7.44 -3.92 6.87
CA ARG A 80 -6.31 -3.31 7.58
C ARG A 80 -5.01 -3.53 6.85
N LEU A 81 -3.99 -2.74 7.21
CA LEU A 81 -2.61 -3.07 6.85
C LEU A 81 -2.17 -4.34 7.59
N THR A 82 -1.33 -5.12 6.92
CA THR A 82 -0.52 -6.15 7.57
C THR A 82 0.74 -5.50 8.17
N ALA A 83 1.49 -6.26 8.97
CA ALA A 83 2.80 -5.79 9.43
C ALA A 83 3.73 -5.42 8.25
N ALA A 84 3.71 -6.20 7.17
CA ALA A 84 4.45 -5.87 5.95
C ALA A 84 3.95 -4.59 5.27
N GLY A 85 2.64 -4.32 5.34
CA GLY A 85 2.04 -3.06 4.92
C GLY A 85 2.60 -1.86 5.69
N HIS A 86 2.66 -1.96 7.01
CA HIS A 86 3.27 -0.95 7.89
C HIS A 86 4.76 -0.75 7.59
N ASP A 87 5.54 -1.83 7.50
CA ASP A 87 6.96 -1.75 7.17
C ASP A 87 7.20 -1.02 5.83
N PHE A 88 6.35 -1.30 4.84
CA PHE A 88 6.48 -0.68 3.53
C PHE A 88 6.15 0.81 3.55
N ILE A 89 5.03 1.24 4.17
CA ILE A 89 4.69 2.67 4.24
C ILE A 89 5.73 3.46 5.04
N ASP A 90 6.30 2.88 6.10
CA ASP A 90 7.38 3.50 6.87
C ASP A 90 8.64 3.72 6.02
N ALA A 91 9.00 2.74 5.18
CA ALA A 91 10.07 2.92 4.21
C ALA A 91 9.76 4.06 3.21
N LEU A 92 8.52 4.16 2.72
CA LEU A 92 8.09 5.21 1.78
C LEU A 92 8.02 6.62 2.40
N ARG A 93 7.97 6.73 3.72
CA ARG A 93 8.04 8.02 4.45
C ARG A 93 9.44 8.58 4.53
N ASN A 94 10.47 7.75 4.44
CA ASN A 94 11.83 8.23 4.38
C ASN A 94 12.05 9.02 3.08
N ARG A 95 12.47 10.29 3.21
CA ARG A 95 12.62 11.22 2.08
C ARG A 95 13.62 10.72 1.02
N GLU A 96 14.73 10.13 1.43
CA GLU A 96 15.78 9.60 0.54
C GLU A 96 15.26 8.40 -0.25
N VAL A 97 14.55 7.49 0.43
CA VAL A 97 13.88 6.34 -0.20
C VAL A 97 12.85 6.83 -1.21
N TRP A 98 11.94 7.72 -0.80
CA TRP A 98 10.87 8.22 -1.65
C TRP A 98 11.37 8.91 -2.91
N ALA A 99 12.36 9.79 -2.77
CA ALA A 99 12.96 10.48 -3.90
C ALA A 99 13.62 9.50 -4.90
N THR A 100 14.32 8.49 -4.38
CA THR A 100 14.99 7.47 -5.20
C THR A 100 14.00 6.61 -5.97
N LEU A 101 12.91 6.18 -5.32
CA LEU A 101 11.86 5.39 -5.98
C LEU A 101 11.22 6.17 -7.14
N LYS A 102 10.86 7.44 -6.90
CA LYS A 102 10.24 8.29 -7.94
C LYS A 102 11.19 8.59 -9.11
N ALA A 103 12.48 8.76 -8.84
CA ALA A 103 13.46 9.10 -9.88
C ALA A 103 13.94 7.88 -10.69
N SER A 104 14.25 6.78 -10.00
CA SER A 104 15.00 5.66 -10.59
C SER A 104 14.19 4.38 -10.76
N PHE A 105 13.01 4.27 -10.11
CA PHE A 105 12.18 3.06 -10.11
C PHE A 105 10.73 3.33 -10.56
N LYS A 106 10.50 4.40 -11.33
CA LYS A 106 9.16 4.82 -11.79
C LYS A 106 8.36 3.73 -12.54
N ASP A 107 9.06 2.81 -13.20
CA ASP A 107 8.46 1.73 -14.01
C ASP A 107 8.64 0.34 -13.37
N ALA A 108 9.12 0.31 -12.13
CA ALA A 108 9.42 -0.94 -11.43
C ALA A 108 8.15 -1.71 -11.06
N SER A 109 8.29 -3.05 -10.97
CA SER A 109 7.21 -3.90 -10.47
C SER A 109 6.99 -3.67 -8.98
N MET A 110 5.79 -4.01 -8.48
CA MET A 110 5.47 -3.88 -7.05
C MET A 110 6.47 -4.63 -6.15
N GLY A 111 6.87 -5.84 -6.55
CA GLY A 111 7.87 -6.61 -5.81
C GLY A 111 9.24 -5.92 -5.77
N THR A 112 9.66 -5.33 -6.90
CA THR A 112 10.91 -4.54 -6.97
C THR A 112 10.84 -3.32 -6.07
N LEU A 113 9.72 -2.58 -6.06
CA LEU A 113 9.52 -1.42 -5.19
C LEU A 113 9.64 -1.79 -3.71
N MET A 114 9.03 -2.89 -3.30
CA MET A 114 9.13 -3.40 -1.92
C MET A 114 10.57 -3.79 -1.55
N THR A 115 11.29 -4.51 -2.42
CA THR A 115 12.68 -4.88 -2.15
C THR A 115 13.57 -3.64 -2.04
N VAL A 116 13.51 -2.75 -3.02
CA VAL A 116 14.37 -1.57 -3.07
C VAL A 116 14.07 -0.60 -1.93
N SER A 117 12.80 -0.37 -1.62
CA SER A 117 12.42 0.49 -0.48
C SER A 117 13.00 -0.03 0.84
N LYS A 118 12.89 -1.34 1.10
CA LYS A 118 13.46 -1.99 2.29
C LYS A 118 14.98 -1.86 2.34
N GLU A 119 15.67 -2.11 1.22
CA GLU A 119 17.13 -1.98 1.16
C GLU A 119 17.61 -0.55 1.41
N LEU A 120 16.97 0.44 0.77
CA LEU A 120 17.30 1.85 0.95
C LEU A 120 16.99 2.30 2.38
N PHE A 121 15.87 1.86 2.95
CA PHE A 121 15.51 2.19 4.32
C PHE A 121 16.49 1.60 5.33
N ASN A 122 16.89 0.33 5.17
CA ASN A 122 17.91 -0.30 6.02
C ASN A 122 19.26 0.44 5.94
N ARG A 123 19.66 0.91 4.75
CA ARG A 123 20.86 1.75 4.61
C ARG A 123 20.72 3.07 5.38
N ALA A 124 19.56 3.70 5.33
CA ALA A 124 19.29 4.92 6.10
C ALA A 124 19.31 4.67 7.61
N LEU A 125 18.75 3.55 8.08
CA LEU A 125 18.79 3.14 9.48
C LEU A 125 20.22 2.86 9.96
N ASN A 126 21.04 2.17 9.17
CA ASN A 126 22.44 1.92 9.53
C ASN A 126 23.25 3.22 9.70
N LYS A 127 23.01 4.23 8.84
CA LYS A 127 23.62 5.57 9.01
C LYS A 127 23.21 6.22 10.34
N GLN A 128 22.01 5.95 10.85
CA GLN A 128 21.55 6.46 12.14
C GLN A 128 22.11 5.64 13.31
N LEU A 129 22.11 4.31 13.20
CA LEU A 129 22.63 3.40 14.22
C LEU A 129 24.10 3.67 14.53
N ASN A 130 24.92 3.91 13.52
CA ASN A 130 26.34 4.23 13.73
C ASN A 130 26.56 5.43 14.66
N LYS A 131 25.64 6.41 14.69
CA LYS A 131 25.72 7.57 15.59
C LYS A 131 25.57 7.23 17.07
N TYR A 132 25.07 6.05 17.40
CA TYR A 132 24.92 5.57 18.78
C TYR A 132 26.06 4.62 19.20
N PHE A 133 26.91 4.21 18.26
CA PHE A 133 28.05 3.34 18.51
C PHE A 133 29.40 4.07 18.37
N ASP A 134 29.37 5.36 18.02
CA ASP A 134 30.48 6.33 18.10
C ASP A 134 30.44 7.06 19.46
#